data_AF-A0A354EDV2-F1
#
_entry.id   AF-A0A354EDV2-F1
#
_cell.length_a   1.000
_cell.length_b   1.000
_cell.length_c   1.000
_cell.angle_alpha   90.00
_cell.angle_beta   90.00
_cell.angle_gamma   90.00
#
_symmetry.space_group_name_H-M   'P 1'
#
loop_
_entity.id
_entity.type
_entity.pdbx_description
1 polymer ?
#
loop_
_entity_poly.entity_id
_entity_poly.type
_entity_poly.pdbx_seq_one_letter_code
_entity_poly.pdbx_strand_id
1 'polypeptide(L)'
;MSPEAMLVACTAVPMLLVMLLYFRYVFGYFIRNFERQADLHVFAAFADHHDGSRGRSHTLVSAFEKIGLLSGNRDQPSWHHFGIGERVDFLEKCERDPGERNRHERKVWLSLTAYLLGLAVIVLLARQIPVEGLVRQYEEKYIETMLSQKVQHEADKALWLRLAGDLMQHKKMERKALEAYEKALTFEPVSPDLMNNLAWLLLTSKDEQLRDPERALTLARAAVIEKPVASFLDTLALAYWANGFGEEAIRAEEEAVLADPAGGEYYRQQIERFRNTRYHQRNQPGSEGNQMKTEEK
;
A
#
# COMPACT_ATOMS: atom_id res chain seq x y z
N MET A 1 4.46 -4.51 -27.18
CA MET A 1 3.59 -4.32 -25.99
C MET A 1 4.06 -3.07 -25.26
N SER A 2 3.15 -2.26 -24.70
CA SER A 2 3.57 -1.15 -23.84
C SER A 2 4.28 -1.71 -22.59
N PRO A 3 5.22 -0.96 -21.98
CA PRO A 3 5.88 -1.38 -20.74
C PRO A 3 4.88 -1.74 -19.62
N GLU A 4 3.76 -1.01 -19.57
CA GLU A 4 2.64 -1.25 -18.66
C GLU A 4 1.98 -2.61 -18.90
N ALA A 5 1.69 -2.95 -20.15
CA ALA A 5 1.12 -4.25 -20.50
C ALA A 5 2.07 -5.40 -20.16
N MET A 6 3.37 -5.19 -20.26
CA MET A 6 4.39 -6.18 -19.88
C MET A 6 4.45 -6.38 -18.37
N LEU A 7 4.38 -5.30 -17.58
CA LEU A 7 4.33 -5.37 -16.12
C LEU A 7 3.06 -6.07 -15.62
N VAL A 8 1.91 -5.75 -16.22
CA VAL A 8 0.64 -6.42 -15.91
C VAL A 8 0.72 -7.91 -16.25
N ALA A 9 1.27 -8.28 -17.41
CA ALA A 9 1.44 -9.68 -17.78
C ALA A 9 2.37 -10.42 -16.80
N CYS A 10 3.49 -9.81 -16.40
CA CYS A 10 4.45 -10.39 -15.45
C CYS A 10 3.87 -10.62 -14.05
N THR A 11 2.79 -9.92 -13.67
CA THR A 11 2.14 -10.08 -12.37
C THR A 11 0.89 -10.96 -12.45
N ALA A 12 0.04 -10.72 -13.44
CA ALA A 12 -1.25 -11.41 -13.59
C ALA A 12 -1.08 -12.88 -13.99
N VAL A 13 -0.15 -13.21 -14.89
CA VAL A 13 0.04 -14.59 -15.37
C VAL A 13 0.50 -15.52 -14.24
N PRO A 14 1.54 -15.19 -13.44
CA PRO A 14 1.91 -16.01 -12.29
C PRO A 14 0.78 -16.13 -11.27
N MET A 15 0.06 -15.05 -10.99
CA MET A 15 -1.08 -15.08 -10.07
C MET A 15 -2.19 -16.02 -10.56
N LEU A 16 -2.52 -15.98 -11.85
CA LEU A 16 -3.49 -16.88 -12.46
C LEU A 16 -3.03 -18.35 -12.38
N LEU A 17 -1.75 -18.62 -12.65
CA LEU A 17 -1.19 -19.96 -12.54
C LEU A 17 -1.28 -20.50 -11.10
N VAL A 18 -0.89 -19.68 -10.11
CA VAL A 18 -1.03 -20.04 -8.69
C VAL A 18 -2.48 -20.33 -8.34
N MET A 19 -3.41 -19.50 -8.81
CA MET A 19 -4.84 -19.70 -8.59
C MET A 19 -5.32 -21.03 -9.19
N LEU A 20 -4.97 -21.33 -10.45
CA LEU A 20 -5.35 -22.58 -11.11
C LEU A 20 -4.78 -23.81 -10.39
N LEU A 21 -3.52 -23.75 -9.96
CA LEU A 21 -2.88 -24.82 -9.19
C LEU A 21 -3.56 -25.01 -7.82
N TYR A 22 -3.89 -23.91 -7.14
CA TYR A 22 -4.61 -23.96 -5.87
C TYR A 22 -5.98 -24.63 -6.02
N PHE A 23 -6.79 -24.20 -6.99
CA PHE A 23 -8.10 -24.80 -7.22
C PHE A 23 -7.97 -26.29 -7.58
N ARG A 24 -7.08 -26.60 -8.51
CA ARG A 24 -6.93 -27.96 -9.04
C ARG A 24 -6.47 -28.97 -8.00
N TYR A 25 -5.56 -28.57 -7.11
CA TYR A 25 -4.87 -29.49 -6.22
C TYR A 25 -5.20 -29.31 -4.74
N VAL A 26 -5.30 -28.08 -4.24
CA VAL A 26 -5.60 -27.81 -2.83
C VAL A 26 -7.11 -27.86 -2.60
N PHE A 27 -7.86 -26.98 -3.28
CA PHE A 27 -9.31 -26.93 -3.14
C PHE A 27 -9.96 -28.24 -3.59
N GLY A 28 -9.56 -28.76 -4.76
CA GLY A 28 -10.04 -30.03 -5.28
C GLY A 28 -9.70 -31.24 -4.39
N TYR A 29 -8.61 -31.20 -3.62
CA TYR A 29 -8.35 -32.21 -2.59
C TYR A 29 -9.39 -32.14 -1.46
N PHE A 30 -9.64 -30.95 -0.90
CA PHE A 30 -10.58 -30.79 0.20
C PHE A 30 -12.01 -31.14 -0.19
N ILE A 31 -12.51 -30.63 -1.32
CA ILE A 31 -13.89 -30.90 -1.76
C ILE A 31 -14.14 -32.41 -1.92
N ARG A 32 -13.23 -33.14 -2.57
CA ARG A 32 -13.34 -34.60 -2.71
C ARG A 32 -13.37 -35.30 -1.35
N ASN A 33 -12.49 -34.92 -0.43
CA ASN A 33 -12.47 -35.54 0.91
C ASN A 33 -13.68 -35.14 1.78
N PHE A 34 -14.26 -33.95 1.56
CA PHE A 34 -15.51 -33.51 2.18
C PHE A 34 -16.72 -34.24 1.62
N GLU A 35 -16.73 -34.54 0.32
CA GLU A 35 -17.75 -35.39 -0.31
C GLU A 35 -17.78 -36.78 0.35
N ARG A 36 -16.63 -37.43 0.52
CA ARG A 36 -16.56 -38.70 1.26
C ARG A 36 -16.99 -38.56 2.73
N GLN A 37 -16.63 -37.48 3.41
CA GLN A 37 -17.10 -37.25 4.78
C GLN A 37 -18.63 -37.09 4.85
N ALA A 38 -19.22 -36.35 3.90
CA ALA A 38 -20.65 -36.21 3.77
C ALA A 38 -21.33 -37.58 3.60
N ASP A 39 -20.77 -38.45 2.74
CA ASP A 39 -21.29 -39.80 2.52
C ASP A 39 -21.25 -40.66 3.78
N LEU A 40 -20.19 -40.55 4.60
CA LEU A 40 -20.04 -41.31 5.84
C LEU A 40 -21.13 -41.01 6.89
N HIS A 41 -21.84 -39.88 6.79
CA HIS A 41 -22.96 -39.59 7.70
C HIS A 41 -24.10 -40.61 7.58
N VAL A 42 -24.18 -41.38 6.48
CA VAL A 42 -25.15 -42.48 6.34
C VAL A 42 -25.04 -43.49 7.49
N PHE A 43 -23.82 -43.75 7.99
CA PHE A 43 -23.61 -44.69 9.08
C PHE A 43 -24.12 -44.20 10.42
N ALA A 44 -24.14 -42.88 10.63
CA ALA A 44 -24.72 -42.26 11.82
C ALA A 44 -26.26 -42.16 11.68
N ALA A 45 -26.75 -41.78 10.50
CA ALA A 45 -28.18 -41.64 10.23
C ALA A 45 -28.96 -42.95 10.35
N PHE A 46 -28.32 -44.08 9.99
CA PHE A 46 -28.90 -45.43 10.10
C PHE A 46 -28.26 -46.27 11.21
N ALA A 47 -27.74 -45.62 12.26
CA ALA A 47 -27.10 -46.33 13.38
C ALA A 47 -28.05 -47.33 14.07
N ASP A 48 -29.32 -46.95 14.21
CA ASP A 48 -30.36 -47.74 14.91
C ASP A 48 -31.14 -48.68 13.98
N HIS A 49 -31.00 -48.53 12.67
CA HIS A 49 -31.64 -49.41 11.70
C HIS A 49 -30.77 -50.63 11.41
N HIS A 50 -31.12 -51.76 12.02
CA HIS A 50 -30.49 -53.05 11.78
C HIS A 50 -31.43 -53.97 10.99
N ASP A 51 -31.50 -53.77 9.67
CA ASP A 51 -32.03 -54.83 8.80
C ASP A 51 -30.93 -55.90 8.69
N GLY A 52 -31.10 -57.04 9.36
CA GLY A 52 -30.11 -58.13 9.39
C GLY A 52 -29.74 -58.70 8.01
N SER A 53 -30.44 -58.28 6.94
CA SER A 53 -30.17 -58.68 5.56
C SER A 53 -29.38 -57.66 4.73
N ARG A 54 -29.24 -56.39 5.16
CA ARG A 54 -28.62 -55.31 4.38
C ARG A 54 -27.73 -54.38 5.22
N GLY A 55 -26.58 -53.98 4.67
CA GLY A 55 -25.65 -53.03 5.32
C GLY A 55 -26.23 -51.61 5.45
N ARG A 56 -25.71 -50.82 6.39
CA ARG A 56 -26.20 -49.46 6.72
C ARG A 56 -26.04 -48.48 5.57
N SER A 57 -25.03 -48.65 4.73
CA SER A 57 -24.78 -47.82 3.55
C SER A 57 -25.63 -48.18 2.32
N HIS A 58 -26.37 -49.30 2.35
CA HIS A 58 -27.08 -49.85 1.18
C HIS A 58 -28.03 -48.86 0.51
N THR A 59 -28.77 -48.07 1.28
CA THR A 59 -29.73 -47.09 0.73
C THR A 59 -29.01 -46.02 -0.10
N LEU A 60 -27.88 -45.51 0.39
CA LEU A 60 -27.09 -44.51 -0.30
C LEU A 60 -26.38 -45.11 -1.53
N VAL A 61 -25.81 -46.31 -1.39
CA VAL A 61 -25.20 -47.06 -2.51
C VAL A 61 -26.22 -47.32 -3.62
N SER A 62 -27.42 -47.76 -3.28
CA SER A 62 -28.48 -48.00 -4.27
C SER A 62 -28.90 -46.73 -5.01
N ALA A 63 -28.95 -45.59 -4.31
CA ALA A 63 -29.22 -44.30 -4.93
C ALA A 63 -28.10 -43.90 -5.90
N PHE A 64 -26.83 -44.05 -5.50
CA PHE A 64 -25.67 -43.81 -6.34
C PHE A 64 -25.65 -44.68 -7.60
N GLU A 65 -25.87 -45.99 -7.47
CA GLU A 65 -25.89 -46.88 -8.63
C GLU A 65 -27.03 -46.54 -9.60
N LYS A 66 -28.21 -46.15 -9.10
CA LYS A 66 -29.30 -45.64 -9.97
C LYS A 66 -28.92 -44.36 -10.70
N ILE A 67 -28.25 -43.42 -10.03
CA ILE A 67 -27.77 -42.19 -10.66
C ILE A 67 -26.72 -42.54 -11.72
N GLY A 68 -25.77 -43.43 -11.42
CA GLY A 68 -24.73 -43.86 -12.36
C GLY A 68 -25.30 -44.56 -13.60
N LEU A 69 -26.32 -45.41 -13.42
CA LEU A 69 -27.04 -46.08 -14.50
C LEU A 69 -27.79 -45.08 -15.40
N LEU A 70 -28.50 -44.12 -14.79
CA LEU A 70 -29.30 -43.12 -15.54
C LEU A 70 -28.44 -42.05 -16.19
N SER A 71 -27.30 -41.68 -15.59
CA SER A 71 -26.37 -40.71 -16.14
C SER A 71 -25.45 -41.30 -17.22
N GLY A 72 -25.35 -42.64 -17.28
CA GLY A 72 -24.44 -43.37 -18.15
C GLY A 72 -22.96 -43.26 -17.75
N ASN A 73 -22.65 -42.63 -16.61
CA ASN A 73 -21.30 -42.25 -16.22
C ASN A 73 -21.05 -42.53 -14.73
N ARG A 74 -20.79 -43.80 -14.39
CA ARG A 74 -20.48 -44.24 -13.02
C ARG A 74 -19.10 -43.77 -12.55
N ASP A 75 -18.10 -43.84 -13.44
CA ASP A 75 -16.68 -43.69 -13.09
C ASP A 75 -16.01 -42.51 -13.79
N GLN A 76 -16.78 -41.46 -14.10
CA GLN A 76 -16.25 -40.28 -14.79
C GLN A 76 -15.29 -39.50 -13.88
N PRO A 77 -14.04 -39.24 -14.33
CA PRO A 77 -13.07 -38.50 -13.51
C PRO A 77 -13.44 -37.02 -13.43
N SER A 78 -13.35 -36.44 -12.22
CA SER A 78 -13.48 -35.01 -11.98
C SER A 78 -12.34 -34.49 -11.10
N TRP A 79 -12.00 -33.21 -11.26
CA TRP A 79 -10.97 -32.57 -10.44
C TRP A 79 -11.47 -32.22 -9.02
N HIS A 80 -12.79 -32.08 -8.84
CA HIS A 80 -13.41 -31.68 -7.57
C HIS A 80 -14.42 -32.68 -6.99
N HIS A 81 -14.86 -33.69 -7.75
CA HIS A 81 -15.70 -34.76 -7.24
C HIS A 81 -15.04 -36.12 -7.43
N PHE A 82 -15.29 -37.05 -6.51
CA PHE A 82 -15.04 -38.45 -6.75
C PHE A 82 -16.08 -39.01 -7.73
N GLY A 83 -15.68 -39.98 -8.54
CA GLY A 83 -16.63 -40.77 -9.32
C GLY A 83 -17.63 -41.48 -8.40
N ILE A 84 -18.82 -41.77 -8.91
CA ILE A 84 -19.86 -42.47 -8.15
C ILE A 84 -19.33 -43.83 -7.69
N GLY A 85 -18.62 -44.56 -8.56
CA GLY A 85 -17.99 -45.83 -8.19
C GLY A 85 -16.98 -45.70 -7.06
N GLU A 86 -16.10 -44.69 -7.09
CA GLU A 86 -15.12 -44.45 -6.03
C GLU A 86 -15.77 -44.15 -4.66
N ARG A 87 -16.96 -43.54 -4.66
CA ARG A 87 -17.74 -43.26 -3.45
C ARG A 87 -18.42 -44.52 -2.93
N VAL A 88 -19.02 -45.32 -3.82
CA VAL A 88 -19.63 -46.63 -3.50
C VAL A 88 -18.57 -47.57 -2.92
N ASP A 89 -17.43 -47.73 -3.59
CA ASP A 89 -16.33 -48.60 -3.14
C ASP A 89 -15.83 -48.20 -1.75
N PHE A 90 -15.74 -46.89 -1.48
CA PHE A 90 -15.33 -46.37 -0.17
C PHE A 90 -16.38 -46.63 0.92
N LEU A 91 -17.67 -46.48 0.62
CA LEU A 91 -18.76 -46.81 1.55
C LEU A 91 -18.76 -48.30 1.89
N GLU A 92 -18.66 -49.17 0.90
CA GLU A 92 -18.57 -50.62 1.12
C GLU A 92 -17.34 -50.99 1.93
N LYS A 93 -16.20 -50.34 1.69
CA LYS A 93 -14.98 -50.53 2.49
C LYS A 93 -15.21 -50.16 3.96
N CYS A 94 -15.92 -49.06 4.22
CA CYS A 94 -16.25 -48.58 5.57
C CYS A 94 -17.31 -49.44 6.28
N GLU A 95 -18.17 -50.11 5.52
CA GLU A 95 -19.12 -51.10 6.03
C GLU A 95 -18.38 -52.36 6.50
N ARG A 96 -17.37 -52.81 5.73
CA ARG A 96 -16.54 -53.98 6.07
C ARG A 96 -15.57 -53.72 7.21
N ASP A 97 -14.91 -52.55 7.23
CA ASP A 97 -13.97 -52.14 8.27
C ASP A 97 -14.37 -50.76 8.83
N PRO A 98 -15.02 -50.69 10.01
CA PRO A 98 -15.30 -49.44 10.71
C PRO A 98 -14.07 -48.55 10.95
N GLY A 99 -12.87 -49.15 11.04
CA GLY A 99 -11.62 -48.43 11.24
C GLY A 99 -11.26 -47.49 10.08
N GLU A 100 -11.72 -47.79 8.86
CA GLU A 100 -11.51 -46.93 7.68
C GLU A 100 -12.17 -45.56 7.82
N ARG A 101 -13.31 -45.48 8.51
CA ARG A 101 -14.01 -44.22 8.80
C ARG A 101 -13.13 -43.30 9.66
N ASN A 102 -12.62 -43.84 10.76
CA ASN A 102 -11.76 -43.10 11.68
C ASN A 102 -10.43 -42.69 11.03
N ARG A 103 -9.85 -43.56 10.18
CA ARG A 103 -8.64 -43.23 9.40
C ARG A 103 -8.89 -42.06 8.46
N HIS A 104 -10.02 -42.07 7.74
CA HIS A 104 -10.39 -40.99 6.82
C HIS A 104 -10.64 -39.67 7.56
N GLU A 105 -11.46 -39.69 8.63
CA GLU A 105 -11.71 -38.48 9.45
C GLU A 105 -10.41 -37.88 9.98
N ARG A 106 -9.53 -38.71 10.55
CA ARG A 106 -8.22 -38.25 11.05
C ARG A 106 -7.36 -37.66 9.94
N LYS A 107 -7.33 -38.29 8.76
CA LYS A 107 -6.59 -37.77 7.60
C LYS A 107 -7.08 -36.37 7.22
N VAL A 108 -8.40 -36.17 7.14
CA VAL A 108 -8.94 -34.88 6.72
C VAL A 108 -8.72 -33.81 7.78
N TRP A 109 -8.95 -34.14 9.06
CA TRP A 109 -8.66 -33.22 10.17
C TRP A 109 -7.20 -32.79 10.23
N LEU A 110 -6.26 -33.73 10.08
CA LEU A 110 -4.84 -33.42 10.01
C LEU A 110 -4.50 -32.54 8.80
N SER A 111 -5.08 -32.84 7.64
CA SER A 111 -4.87 -32.05 6.42
C SER A 111 -5.40 -30.61 6.57
N LEU A 112 -6.59 -30.46 7.16
CA LEU A 112 -7.21 -29.15 7.40
C LEU A 112 -6.42 -28.34 8.43
N THR A 113 -5.98 -28.98 9.51
CA THR A 113 -5.15 -28.34 10.53
C THR A 113 -3.82 -27.86 9.94
N ALA A 114 -3.14 -28.71 9.16
CA ALA A 114 -1.90 -28.35 8.48
C ALA A 114 -2.10 -27.18 7.50
N TYR A 115 -3.21 -27.18 6.75
CA TYR A 115 -3.55 -26.08 5.85
C TYR A 115 -3.76 -24.76 6.59
N LEU A 116 -4.53 -24.76 7.68
CA LEU A 116 -4.79 -23.57 8.50
C LEU A 116 -3.51 -23.04 9.17
N LEU A 117 -2.64 -23.93 9.66
CA LEU A 117 -1.34 -23.54 10.21
C LEU A 117 -0.45 -22.90 9.12
N GLY A 118 -0.42 -23.48 7.92
CA GLY A 118 0.30 -22.92 6.78
C GLY A 118 -0.21 -21.51 6.42
N LEU A 119 -1.54 -21.31 6.40
CA LEU A 119 -2.14 -20.00 6.15
C LEU A 119 -1.74 -18.98 7.23
N ALA A 120 -1.77 -19.39 8.51
CA ALA A 120 -1.35 -18.53 9.62
C ALA A 120 0.13 -18.12 9.49
N VAL A 121 1.02 -19.04 9.12
CA VAL A 121 2.43 -18.75 8.85
C VAL A 121 2.58 -17.76 7.70
N ILE A 122 1.86 -17.93 6.59
CA ILE A 122 1.88 -16.99 5.46
C ILE A 122 1.46 -15.59 5.91
N VAL A 123 0.39 -15.47 6.70
CA VAL A 123 -0.08 -14.17 7.24
C VAL A 123 0.97 -13.54 8.15
N LEU A 124 1.62 -14.33 9.01
CA LEU A 124 2.68 -13.85 9.90
C LEU A 124 3.89 -13.35 9.12
N LEU A 125 4.33 -14.09 8.09
CA LEU A 125 5.42 -13.69 7.21
C LEU A 125 5.07 -12.44 6.41
N ALA A 126 3.84 -12.35 5.88
CA ALA A 126 3.38 -11.19 5.12
C ALA A 126 3.40 -9.90 5.96
N ARG A 127 3.12 -9.99 7.27
CA ARG A 127 3.20 -8.85 8.19
C ARG A 127 4.63 -8.35 8.42
N GLN A 128 5.65 -9.16 8.17
CA GLN A 128 7.04 -8.75 8.30
C GLN A 128 7.55 -7.99 7.07
N ILE A 129 6.76 -7.92 5.98
CA ILE A 129 7.17 -7.22 4.76
C ILE A 129 6.96 -5.71 4.96
N PRO A 130 8.00 -4.87 4.84
CA PRO A 130 7.89 -3.42 4.95
C PRO A 130 7.30 -2.82 3.67
N VAL A 131 5.99 -3.00 3.47
CA VAL A 131 5.28 -2.60 2.24
C VAL A 131 5.48 -1.12 1.92
N GLU A 132 5.43 -0.24 2.93
CA GLU A 132 5.63 1.20 2.73
C GLU A 132 7.01 1.54 2.15
N GLY A 133 8.07 0.91 2.67
CA GLY A 133 9.43 1.10 2.16
C GLY A 133 9.59 0.58 0.74
N LEU A 134 8.99 -0.58 0.45
CA LEU A 134 9.03 -1.18 -0.89
C LEU A 134 8.28 -0.31 -1.93
N VAL A 135 7.11 0.22 -1.56
CA VAL A 135 6.34 1.13 -2.41
C VAL A 135 7.14 2.41 -2.66
N ARG A 136 7.72 3.02 -1.62
CA ARG A 136 8.56 4.22 -1.76
C ARG A 136 9.73 3.99 -2.71
N GLN A 137 10.43 2.85 -2.58
CA GLN A 137 11.54 2.49 -3.47
C GLN A 137 11.07 2.27 -4.92
N TYR A 138 9.89 1.68 -5.12
CA TYR A 138 9.31 1.51 -6.45
C TYR A 138 8.96 2.85 -7.09
N GLU A 139 8.29 3.74 -6.35
CA GLU A 139 7.94 5.08 -6.82
C GLU A 139 9.19 5.89 -7.17
N GLU A 140 10.22 5.84 -6.33
CA GLU A 140 11.53 6.43 -6.59
C GLU A 140 12.12 5.97 -7.92
N LYS A 141 12.19 4.65 -8.11
CA LYS A 141 12.74 4.04 -9.32
C LYS A 141 11.92 4.40 -10.56
N TYR A 142 10.60 4.45 -10.41
CA TYR A 142 9.69 4.82 -11.49
C TYR A 142 9.91 6.27 -11.94
N ILE A 143 9.98 7.21 -10.98
CA ILE A 143 10.23 8.63 -11.27
C ILE A 143 11.62 8.79 -11.91
N GLU A 144 12.66 8.16 -11.39
CA GLU A 144 14.01 8.17 -11.97
C GLU A 144 14.03 7.64 -13.42
N THR A 145 13.33 6.53 -13.67
CA THR A 145 13.23 5.92 -15.00
C THR A 145 12.48 6.82 -15.97
N MET A 146 11.32 7.33 -15.56
CA MET A 146 10.49 8.23 -16.38
C MET A 146 11.24 9.53 -16.70
N LEU A 147 11.93 10.11 -15.69
CA LEU A 147 12.78 11.28 -15.87
C LEU A 147 13.94 11.02 -16.81
N SER A 148 14.69 9.93 -16.63
CA SER A 148 15.83 9.64 -17.49
C SER A 148 15.42 9.51 -18.96
N GLN A 149 14.23 8.96 -19.22
CA GLN A 149 13.66 8.90 -20.56
C GLN A 149 13.28 10.29 -21.10
N LYS A 150 12.60 11.12 -20.30
CA LYS A 150 12.08 12.43 -20.74
C LYS A 150 13.17 13.50 -20.84
N VAL A 151 14.06 13.58 -19.87
CA VAL A 151 15.19 14.53 -19.82
C VAL A 151 16.22 14.27 -20.93
N GLN A 152 16.35 13.03 -21.41
CA GLN A 152 17.26 12.72 -22.53
C GLN A 152 16.69 13.11 -23.90
N HIS A 153 15.36 13.09 -24.06
CA HIS A 153 14.72 13.24 -25.37
C HIS A 153 14.01 14.58 -25.59
N GLU A 154 13.72 15.35 -24.54
CA GLU A 154 13.03 16.63 -24.65
C GLU A 154 13.94 17.83 -24.36
N ALA A 155 13.69 18.95 -25.05
CA ALA A 155 14.48 20.17 -24.92
C ALA A 155 14.33 20.84 -23.55
N ASP A 156 13.20 20.62 -22.87
CA ASP A 156 12.83 21.32 -21.65
C ASP A 156 13.21 20.53 -20.38
N LYS A 157 14.52 20.35 -20.19
CA LYS A 157 15.08 19.55 -19.08
C LYS A 157 14.77 20.13 -17.71
N ALA A 158 14.76 21.47 -17.59
CA ALA A 158 14.48 22.17 -16.34
C ALA A 158 13.04 21.93 -15.87
N LEU A 159 12.06 22.01 -16.79
CA LEU A 159 10.66 21.74 -16.50
C LEU A 159 10.44 20.32 -15.93
N TRP A 160 11.01 19.29 -16.57
CA TRP A 160 10.85 17.92 -16.11
C TRP A 160 11.48 17.67 -14.73
N LEU A 161 12.64 18.27 -14.47
CA LEU A 161 13.29 18.17 -13.16
C LEU A 161 12.50 18.91 -12.08
N ARG A 162 11.92 20.09 -12.39
CA ARG A 162 11.01 20.81 -11.49
C ARG A 162 9.80 19.96 -11.13
N LEU A 163 9.10 19.41 -12.12
CA LEU A 163 7.92 18.57 -11.92
C LEU A 163 8.23 17.33 -11.08
N ALA A 164 9.41 16.74 -11.26
CA ALA A 164 9.86 15.66 -10.40
C ALA A 164 10.12 16.10 -8.96
N GLY A 165 10.74 17.26 -8.76
CA GLY A 165 10.89 17.86 -7.44
C GLY A 165 9.54 18.03 -6.75
N ASP A 166 8.55 18.58 -7.46
CA ASP A 166 7.19 18.79 -6.94
C ASP A 166 6.51 17.46 -6.55
N LEU A 167 6.62 16.44 -7.41
CA LEU A 167 6.09 15.11 -7.14
C LEU A 167 6.77 14.46 -5.92
N MET A 168 8.10 14.53 -5.85
CA MET A 168 8.88 13.99 -4.73
C MET A 168 8.54 14.73 -3.43
N GLN A 169 8.34 16.04 -3.49
CA GLN A 169 7.94 16.85 -2.34
C GLN A 169 6.56 16.43 -1.82
N HIS A 170 5.59 16.28 -2.71
CA HIS A 170 4.24 15.79 -2.35
C HIS A 170 4.29 14.37 -1.74
N LYS A 171 5.24 13.54 -2.17
CA LYS A 171 5.50 12.20 -1.62
C LYS A 171 6.36 12.19 -0.34
N LYS A 172 6.69 13.35 0.22
CA LYS A 172 7.52 13.51 1.44
C LYS A 172 8.94 12.97 1.27
N MET A 173 9.46 13.04 0.06
CA MET A 173 10.81 12.63 -0.30
C MET A 173 11.72 13.87 -0.41
N GLU A 174 11.74 14.67 0.66
CA GLU A 174 12.31 16.02 0.72
C GLU A 174 13.75 16.11 0.20
N ARG A 175 14.60 15.13 0.55
CA ARG A 175 16.00 15.09 0.09
C ARG A 175 16.13 14.92 -1.42
N LYS A 176 15.31 14.06 -2.03
CA LYS A 176 15.30 13.88 -3.49
C LYS A 176 14.65 15.06 -4.20
N ALA A 177 13.62 15.65 -3.59
CA ALA A 177 13.02 16.88 -4.09
C ALA A 177 14.06 18.02 -4.16
N LEU A 178 14.87 18.17 -3.11
CA LEU A 178 15.99 19.11 -3.07
C LEU A 178 16.97 18.85 -4.22
N GLU A 179 17.45 17.61 -4.37
CA GLU A 179 18.37 17.24 -5.47
C GLU A 179 17.77 17.55 -6.87
N ALA A 180 16.48 17.27 -7.06
CA ALA A 180 15.80 17.56 -8.31
C ALA A 180 15.68 19.06 -8.59
N TYR A 181 15.31 19.85 -7.59
CA TYR A 181 15.23 21.31 -7.71
C TYR A 181 16.58 21.96 -7.96
N GLU A 182 17.62 21.53 -7.24
CA GLU A 182 19.00 21.99 -7.45
C GLU A 182 19.46 21.74 -8.87
N LYS A 183 19.22 20.52 -9.36
CA LYS A 183 19.57 20.15 -10.73
C LYS A 183 18.77 20.96 -11.74
N ALA A 184 17.47 21.19 -11.51
CA ALA A 184 16.66 22.05 -12.38
C ALA A 184 17.23 23.47 -12.45
N LEU A 185 17.70 24.02 -11.33
CA LEU A 185 18.21 25.39 -11.24
C LEU A 185 19.53 25.56 -12.01
N THR A 186 20.28 24.48 -12.22
CA THR A 186 21.47 24.51 -13.11
C THR A 186 21.11 24.70 -14.59
N PHE A 187 19.92 24.28 -15.01
CA PHE A 187 19.45 24.42 -16.40
C PHE A 187 18.67 25.71 -16.61
N GLU A 188 17.88 26.13 -15.61
CA GLU A 188 17.11 27.37 -15.64
C GLU A 188 17.38 28.18 -14.36
N PRO A 189 18.48 28.95 -14.31
CA PRO A 189 18.88 29.70 -13.12
C PRO A 189 17.94 30.83 -12.73
N VAL A 190 17.05 31.25 -13.64
CA VAL A 190 16.08 32.32 -13.45
C VAL A 190 14.68 31.74 -13.69
N SER A 191 14.19 30.98 -12.71
CA SER A 191 12.87 30.37 -12.73
C SER A 191 12.16 30.66 -11.41
N PRO A 192 11.22 31.61 -11.38
CA PRO A 192 10.65 32.09 -10.12
C PRO A 192 9.80 31.01 -9.43
N ASP A 193 9.12 30.14 -10.18
CA ASP A 193 8.42 28.99 -9.61
C ASP A 193 9.40 28.01 -8.93
N LEU A 194 10.55 27.72 -9.58
CA LEU A 194 11.55 26.80 -9.02
C LEU A 194 12.22 27.39 -7.77
N MET A 195 12.58 28.67 -7.82
CA MET A 195 13.14 29.38 -6.67
C MET A 195 12.18 29.39 -5.48
N ASN A 196 10.89 29.67 -5.74
CA ASN A 196 9.86 29.64 -4.70
C ASN A 196 9.69 28.23 -4.12
N ASN A 197 9.58 27.20 -4.96
CA ASN A 197 9.39 25.82 -4.49
C ASN A 197 10.58 25.33 -3.67
N LEU A 198 11.80 25.66 -4.10
CA LEU A 198 13.01 25.35 -3.35
C LEU A 198 13.06 26.12 -2.02
N ALA A 199 12.73 27.42 -2.03
CA ALA A 199 12.66 28.21 -0.80
C ALA A 199 11.65 27.62 0.20
N TRP A 200 10.45 27.26 -0.28
CA TRP A 200 9.43 26.62 0.53
C TRP A 200 9.91 25.31 1.15
N LEU A 201 10.58 24.45 0.36
CA LEU A 201 11.18 23.20 0.85
C LEU A 201 12.20 23.46 1.97
N LEU A 202 13.12 24.40 1.75
CA LEU A 202 14.16 24.76 2.73
C LEU A 202 13.58 25.40 4.02
N LEU A 203 12.34 25.90 4.00
CA LEU A 203 11.66 26.44 5.19
C LEU A 203 10.81 25.39 5.90
N THR A 204 10.15 24.52 5.16
CA THR A 204 9.08 23.65 5.69
C THR A 204 9.47 22.18 5.87
N SER A 205 10.67 21.79 5.39
CA SER A 205 11.20 20.43 5.52
C SER A 205 11.05 19.88 6.93
N LYS A 206 10.63 18.62 7.06
CA LYS A 206 10.63 17.92 8.36
C LYS A 206 12.04 17.50 8.78
N ASP A 207 12.90 17.23 7.80
CA ASP A 207 14.32 17.04 8.04
C ASP A 207 14.99 18.39 8.28
N GLU A 208 15.39 18.64 9.53
CA GLU A 208 16.06 19.87 9.95
C GLU A 208 17.40 20.08 9.26
N GLN A 209 18.06 19.01 8.78
CA GLN A 209 19.32 19.13 8.04
C GLN A 209 19.13 19.74 6.66
N LEU A 210 17.91 19.70 6.11
CA LEU A 210 17.58 20.33 4.84
C LEU A 210 17.08 21.76 5.02
N ARG A 211 16.88 22.22 6.26
CA ARG A 211 16.42 23.59 6.48
C ARG A 211 17.56 24.58 6.32
N ASP A 212 17.33 25.57 5.48
CA ASP A 212 18.28 26.67 5.24
C ASP A 212 17.50 27.97 5.04
N PRO A 213 17.11 28.66 6.13
CA PRO A 213 16.33 29.88 6.04
C PRO A 213 17.03 31.02 5.32
N GLU A 214 18.36 31.15 5.44
CA GLU A 214 19.12 32.24 4.81
C GLU A 214 19.08 32.09 3.29
N ARG A 215 19.30 30.87 2.80
CA ARG A 215 19.19 30.57 1.38
C ARG A 215 17.76 30.66 0.88
N ALA A 216 16.79 30.19 1.66
CA ALA A 216 15.38 30.30 1.31
C ALA A 216 14.95 31.76 1.14
N LEU A 217 15.42 32.67 2.00
CA LEU A 217 15.16 34.10 1.88
C LEU A 217 15.73 34.68 0.59
N THR A 218 16.95 34.29 0.23
CA THR A 218 17.58 34.73 -1.02
C THR A 218 16.76 34.30 -2.24
N LEU A 219 16.34 33.02 -2.27
CA LEU A 219 15.55 32.45 -3.35
C LEU A 219 14.14 33.05 -3.42
N ALA A 220 13.44 33.17 -2.29
CA ALA A 220 12.09 33.73 -2.23
C ALA A 220 12.06 35.19 -2.68
N ARG A 221 13.06 36.00 -2.29
CA ARG A 221 13.20 37.38 -2.77
C ARG A 221 13.37 37.44 -4.27
N ALA A 222 14.26 36.61 -4.83
CA ALA A 222 14.47 36.54 -6.27
C ALA A 222 13.19 36.11 -7.01
N ALA A 223 12.45 35.13 -6.47
CA ALA A 223 11.18 34.68 -7.04
C ALA A 223 10.13 35.79 -7.09
N VAL A 224 9.96 36.55 -6.01
CA VAL A 224 8.98 37.65 -5.91
C VAL A 224 9.34 38.81 -6.83
N ILE A 225 10.63 39.14 -6.99
CA ILE A 225 11.08 40.19 -7.93
C ILE A 225 10.61 39.89 -9.35
N GLU A 226 10.73 38.63 -9.79
CA GLU A 226 10.33 38.21 -11.13
C GLU A 226 8.82 37.98 -11.24
N LYS A 227 8.17 37.49 -10.17
CA LYS A 227 6.75 37.11 -10.16
C LYS A 227 6.10 37.38 -8.79
N PRO A 228 5.59 38.60 -8.55
CA PRO A 228 5.01 39.00 -7.26
C PRO A 228 3.55 38.52 -7.14
N VAL A 229 3.37 37.21 -6.95
CA VAL A 229 2.05 36.60 -6.71
C VAL A 229 1.88 36.21 -5.24
N ALA A 230 0.64 36.15 -4.76
CA ALA A 230 0.33 35.96 -3.34
C ALA A 230 1.02 34.74 -2.69
N SER A 231 1.09 33.60 -3.38
CA SER A 231 1.79 32.41 -2.88
C SER A 231 3.30 32.58 -2.74
N PHE A 232 3.93 33.45 -3.54
CA PHE A 232 5.37 33.72 -3.45
C PHE A 232 5.65 34.73 -2.35
N LEU A 233 4.73 35.68 -2.17
CA LEU A 233 4.74 36.62 -1.06
C LEU A 233 4.60 35.89 0.29
N ASP A 234 3.73 34.88 0.43
CA ASP A 234 3.64 34.02 1.64
C ASP A 234 4.95 33.25 1.89
N THR A 235 5.56 32.64 0.86
CA THR A 235 6.88 31.99 1.01
C THR A 235 7.96 33.00 1.45
N LEU A 236 7.95 34.21 0.89
CA LEU A 236 8.87 35.27 1.27
C LEU A 236 8.63 35.75 2.71
N ALA A 237 7.37 35.92 3.11
CA ALA A 237 6.99 36.28 4.47
C ALA A 237 7.47 35.22 5.47
N LEU A 238 7.26 33.94 5.16
CA LEU A 238 7.76 32.82 5.95
C LEU A 238 9.30 32.83 6.03
N ALA A 239 9.98 33.15 4.93
CA ALA A 239 11.44 33.28 4.91
C ALA A 239 11.92 34.43 5.79
N TYR A 240 11.28 35.60 5.72
CA TYR A 240 11.59 36.73 6.59
C TYR A 240 11.41 36.37 8.06
N TRP A 241 10.27 35.75 8.41
CA TRP A 241 9.99 35.32 9.77
C TRP A 241 11.02 34.28 10.26
N ALA A 242 11.43 33.34 9.41
CA ALA A 242 12.43 32.33 9.72
C ALA A 242 13.85 32.88 9.96
N ASN A 243 14.15 34.05 9.41
CA ASN A 243 15.41 34.77 9.61
C ASN A 243 15.31 35.87 10.68
N GLY A 244 14.18 35.99 11.38
CA GLY A 244 13.98 36.96 12.47
C GLY A 244 13.54 38.36 12.02
N PHE A 245 13.23 38.54 10.74
CA PHE A 245 12.73 39.79 10.17
C PHE A 245 11.19 39.86 10.27
N GLY A 246 10.67 39.97 11.51
CA GLY A 246 9.24 39.87 11.79
C GLY A 246 8.38 40.96 11.14
N GLU A 247 8.87 42.20 11.10
CA GLU A 247 8.15 43.33 10.49
C GLU A 247 8.10 43.22 8.95
N GLU A 248 9.18 42.75 8.33
CA GLU A 248 9.22 42.42 6.91
C GLU A 248 8.29 41.27 6.57
N ALA A 249 8.21 40.24 7.43
CA ALA A 249 7.30 39.12 7.25
C ALA A 249 5.84 39.58 7.22
N ILE A 250 5.43 40.41 8.18
CA ILE A 250 4.06 40.95 8.25
C ILE A 250 3.74 41.78 7.00
N ARG A 251 4.67 42.64 6.56
CA ARG A 251 4.47 43.46 5.35
C ARG A 251 4.32 42.61 4.08
N ALA A 252 5.17 41.59 3.90
CA ALA A 252 5.06 40.68 2.76
C ALA A 252 3.72 39.92 2.75
N GLU A 253 3.23 39.54 3.93
CA GLU A 253 1.93 38.87 4.09
C GLU A 253 0.74 39.82 3.83
N GLU A 254 0.85 41.08 4.22
CA GLU A 254 -0.12 42.14 3.89
C GLU A 254 -0.20 42.36 2.37
N GLU A 255 0.95 42.36 1.68
CA GLU A 255 0.98 42.40 0.21
C GLU A 255 0.32 41.15 -0.40
N ALA A 256 0.49 39.96 0.20
CA ALA A 256 -0.17 38.74 -0.24
C ALA A 256 -1.70 38.82 -0.12
N VAL A 257 -2.23 39.41 0.96
CA VAL A 257 -3.67 39.67 1.14
C VAL A 257 -4.22 40.57 0.02
N LEU A 258 -3.46 41.59 -0.39
CA LEU A 258 -3.86 42.48 -1.47
C LEU A 258 -3.81 41.80 -2.84
N ALA A 259 -2.83 40.92 -3.06
CA ALA A 259 -2.64 40.18 -4.31
C ALA A 259 -3.67 39.05 -4.52
N ASP A 260 -4.15 38.43 -3.44
CA ASP A 260 -5.25 37.44 -3.47
C ASP A 260 -6.25 37.67 -2.32
N PRO A 261 -7.26 38.53 -2.55
CA PRO A 261 -8.31 38.79 -1.56
C PRO A 261 -9.15 37.55 -1.20
N ALA A 262 -9.25 36.56 -2.09
CA ALA A 262 -10.01 35.33 -1.83
C ALA A 262 -9.28 34.42 -0.82
N GLY A 263 -7.95 34.36 -0.88
CA GLY A 263 -7.08 33.72 0.11
C GLY A 263 -6.84 34.55 1.39
N GLY A 264 -7.33 35.79 1.45
CA GLY A 264 -6.97 36.77 2.48
C GLY A 264 -7.22 36.36 3.94
N GLU A 265 -8.09 35.37 4.22
CA GLU A 265 -8.23 34.83 5.57
C GLU A 265 -7.00 34.03 6.01
N TYR A 266 -6.46 33.17 5.15
CA TYR A 266 -5.26 32.38 5.43
C TYR A 266 -4.07 33.30 5.71
N TYR A 267 -3.85 34.30 4.85
CA TYR A 267 -2.73 35.24 5.02
C TYR A 267 -2.86 36.08 6.30
N ARG A 268 -4.09 36.50 6.66
CA ARG A 268 -4.32 37.19 7.95
C ARG A 268 -4.02 36.30 9.17
N GLN A 269 -4.29 35.00 9.09
CA GLN A 269 -3.91 34.06 10.16
C GLN A 269 -2.38 33.92 10.25
N GLN A 270 -1.67 33.95 9.12
CA GLN A 270 -0.20 33.93 9.08
C GLN A 270 0.40 35.20 9.71
N ILE A 271 -0.18 36.38 9.45
CA ILE A 271 0.19 37.63 10.14
C ILE A 271 0.09 37.48 11.66
N GLU A 272 -1.05 36.99 12.15
CA GLU A 272 -1.24 36.78 13.60
C GLU A 272 -0.26 35.76 14.17
N ARG A 273 0.05 34.70 13.43
CA ARG A 273 1.09 33.74 13.82
C ARG A 273 2.46 34.41 13.90
N PHE A 274 2.86 35.21 12.91
CA PHE A 274 4.16 35.88 12.90
C PHE A 274 4.32 36.90 14.04
N ARG A 275 3.23 37.58 14.43
CA ARG A 275 3.20 38.49 15.59
C ARG A 275 3.41 37.78 16.92
N ASN A 276 2.81 36.60 17.08
CA ASN A 276 2.71 35.94 18.38
C ASN A 276 3.76 34.84 18.60
N THR A 277 4.49 34.43 17.57
CA THR A 277 5.42 33.30 17.64
C THR A 277 6.77 33.62 17.02
N ARG A 278 7.83 32.92 17.47
CA ARG A 278 9.14 32.93 16.82
C ARG A 278 9.34 31.65 16.02
N TYR A 279 10.10 31.73 14.93
CA TYR A 279 10.44 30.55 14.15
C TYR A 279 11.27 29.58 14.98
N HIS A 280 10.73 28.39 15.25
CA HIS A 280 11.43 27.36 16.00
C HIS A 280 12.33 26.53 15.07
N GLN A 281 13.62 26.86 15.05
CA GLN A 281 14.67 25.90 14.68
C GLN A 281 14.91 25.01 15.90
N ARG A 282 14.63 23.71 15.83
CA ARG A 282 14.80 22.81 16.99
C ARG A 282 16.27 22.62 17.39
N ASN A 283 17.22 23.13 16.60
CA ASN A 283 18.65 23.13 16.92
C ASN A 283 19.18 24.57 17.10
N GLN A 284 18.92 25.16 18.26
CA GLN A 284 19.88 26.07 18.89
C GLN A 284 20.31 25.45 20.22
N PRO A 285 21.55 24.93 20.34
CA PRO A 285 22.09 24.52 21.63
C PRO A 285 22.36 25.80 22.45
N GLY A 286 21.37 26.27 23.21
CA GLY A 286 21.54 27.47 24.03
C GLY A 286 20.32 28.10 24.70
N SER A 287 19.11 27.55 24.58
CA SER A 287 17.91 28.16 25.20
C SER A 287 17.30 27.36 26.36
N GLU A 288 18.04 26.43 26.97
CA GLU A 288 17.75 25.95 28.32
C GLU A 288 18.48 26.81 29.35
N GLY A 289 17.90 27.96 29.65
CA GLY A 289 18.46 28.86 30.65
C GLY A 289 17.76 30.20 30.63
N ASN A 290 16.57 30.26 31.24
CA ASN A 290 16.19 31.25 32.25
C ASN A 290 14.67 31.39 32.33
N GLN A 291 14.00 30.45 33.00
CA GLN A 291 12.72 30.69 33.65
C GLN A 291 12.73 30.01 35.02
N MET A 292 13.51 30.58 35.94
CA MET A 292 13.19 30.52 37.36
C MET A 292 12.80 31.92 37.84
N LYS A 293 11.60 31.98 38.42
CA LYS A 293 11.08 32.97 39.38
C LYS A 293 10.55 34.31 38.88
N THR A 294 9.22 34.38 38.84
CA THR A 294 8.29 35.46 39.23
C THR A 294 6.89 34.85 39.03
N GLU A 295 5.89 34.81 39.91
CA GLU A 295 5.49 35.46 41.17
C GLU A 295 4.41 34.55 41.79
N GLU A 296 4.45 34.27 43.10
CA GLU A 296 3.45 34.74 44.08
C GLU A 296 1.96 34.64 43.67
N LYS A 297 1.29 33.57 44.14
CA LYS A 297 0.18 33.63 45.11
C LYS A 297 -0.11 32.25 45.71
#